data_AF-A0A970JCL6-F1
#
_entry.id   AF-A0A970JCL6-F1
#
_cell.length_a   1.000
_cell.length_b   1.000
_cell.length_c   1.000
_cell.angle_alpha   90.00
_cell.angle_beta   90.00
_cell.angle_gamma   90.00
#
_symmetry.space_group_name_H-M   'P 1'
#
loop_
_entity.id
_entity.type
_entity.pdbx_description
1 polymer ?
#
loop_
_entity_poly.entity_id
_entity_poly.type
_entity_poly.pdbx_seq_one_letter_code
_entity_poly.pdbx_strand_id
1 'polypeptide(L)'
;MKFHLVKRGGNKFKGLIVNFGYKDDHNRHYWEIGGWQNQDLAVSHRVEGKSTTLTESRFILEENRQYSLCLEVEGRTIKGHVDGELMNNIEDKLPVIEPLYVTASVKDDEAYLKVVNVTEKAQKAEIEFLREKALSGMVHKIAGYDKFDKNTFDEPDKVKIKSNEFKHSQNRFTYEFEPLSVTVFAFKINNGNGGTS
;
A
#
# COMPACT_ATOMS: atom_id res chain seq x y z
N MET A 1 14.88 0.85 25.98
CA MET A 1 16.36 0.92 25.95
C MET A 1 16.80 2.36 26.13
N LYS A 2 17.79 2.63 26.98
CA LYS A 2 18.36 3.97 27.21
C LYS A 2 19.87 3.93 27.02
N PHE A 3 20.45 4.92 26.33
CA PHE A 3 21.89 5.01 26.11
C PHE A 3 22.32 6.44 25.83
N HIS A 4 23.62 6.70 25.98
CA HIS A 4 24.21 7.99 25.61
C HIS A 4 24.95 7.88 24.28
N LEU A 5 24.88 8.94 23.48
CA LEU A 5 25.56 9.03 22.19
C LEU A 5 26.39 10.31 22.11
N VAL A 6 27.64 10.18 21.65
CA VAL A 6 28.50 11.30 21.28
C VAL A 6 29.09 11.02 19.90
N LYS A 7 28.80 11.86 18.91
CA LYS A 7 29.46 11.79 17.60
C LYS A 7 30.83 12.46 17.70
N ARG A 8 31.92 11.69 17.59
CA ARG A 8 33.31 12.19 17.70
C ARG A 8 33.99 12.47 16.35
N GLY A 9 33.36 12.11 15.23
CA GLY A 9 33.91 12.28 13.89
C GLY A 9 33.13 11.48 12.83
N GLY A 10 33.77 11.15 11.71
CA GLY A 10 33.17 10.42 10.59
C GLY A 10 32.43 11.32 9.59
N ASN A 11 31.65 10.72 8.68
CA ASN A 11 30.90 11.48 7.68
C ASN A 11 29.86 12.40 8.38
N LYS A 12 29.91 13.71 8.09
CA LYS A 12 29.01 14.71 8.68
C LYS A 12 27.52 14.54 8.32
N PHE A 13 27.25 13.79 7.25
CA PHE A 13 25.90 13.52 6.73
C PHE A 13 25.34 12.18 7.20
N LYS A 14 26.02 11.50 8.14
CA LYS A 14 25.63 10.19 8.65
C LYS A 14 25.62 10.22 10.17
N GLY A 15 24.59 9.61 10.74
CA GLY A 15 24.53 9.30 12.16
C GLY A 15 24.56 7.80 12.42
N LEU A 16 23.63 7.33 13.25
CA LEU A 16 23.60 5.98 13.80
C LEU A 16 22.29 5.27 13.47
N ILE A 17 22.34 3.97 13.25
CA ILE A 17 21.16 3.12 13.14
C ILE A 17 21.12 2.15 14.32
N VAL A 18 20.01 2.13 15.04
CA VAL A 18 19.74 1.17 16.11
C VAL A 18 18.69 0.18 15.61
N ASN A 19 19.08 -1.08 15.41
CA ASN A 19 18.14 -2.13 15.01
C ASN A 19 17.43 -2.72 16.26
N PHE A 20 16.15 -3.03 16.12
CA PHE A 20 15.34 -3.70 17.13
C PHE A 20 14.26 -4.57 16.46
N GLY A 21 13.62 -5.49 17.21
CA GLY A 21 12.70 -6.45 16.59
C GLY A 21 13.34 -7.25 15.46
N TYR A 22 14.66 -7.49 15.54
CA TYR A 22 15.46 -8.02 14.44
C TYR A 22 15.27 -9.53 14.31
N LYS A 23 14.76 -9.98 13.16
CA LYS A 23 14.73 -11.39 12.77
C LYS A 23 15.87 -11.69 11.80
N ASP A 24 16.02 -10.86 10.77
CA ASP A 24 17.05 -10.94 9.74
C ASP A 24 17.18 -9.59 9.01
N ASP A 25 18.08 -9.49 8.02
CA ASP A 25 18.31 -8.24 7.28
C ASP A 25 17.14 -7.76 6.41
N HIS A 26 16.19 -8.66 6.14
CA HIS A 26 14.97 -8.40 5.38
C HIS A 26 13.77 -8.15 6.31
N ASN A 27 13.90 -8.40 7.62
CA ASN A 27 12.82 -8.36 8.59
C ASN A 27 13.32 -7.77 9.93
N ARG A 28 13.23 -6.44 10.06
CA ARG A 28 13.71 -5.72 11.25
C ARG A 28 13.07 -4.35 11.38
N HIS A 29 13.07 -3.81 12.59
CA HIS A 29 12.80 -2.41 12.85
C HIS A 29 14.12 -1.68 13.09
N TYR A 30 14.16 -0.41 12.77
CA TYR A 30 15.34 0.39 12.98
C TYR A 30 15.01 1.86 13.26
N TRP A 31 15.77 2.42 14.19
CA TRP A 31 15.72 3.82 14.57
C TRP A 31 16.96 4.51 14.02
N GLU A 32 16.75 5.39 13.04
CA GLU A 32 17.80 6.17 12.39
C GLU A 32 17.92 7.50 13.11
N ILE A 33 19.11 7.76 13.66
CA ILE A 33 19.46 8.97 14.39
C ILE A 33 20.43 9.76 13.53
N GLY A 34 19.99 10.88 12.96
CA GLY A 34 20.79 11.61 11.96
C GLY A 34 20.88 10.84 10.65
N GLY A 35 19.74 10.43 10.10
CA GLY A 35 19.59 9.66 8.86
C GLY A 35 19.89 10.49 7.59
N TRP A 36 18.87 10.81 6.78
CA TRP A 36 19.02 11.54 5.52
C TRP A 36 19.77 12.87 5.72
N GLN A 37 21.00 12.90 5.22
CA GLN A 37 21.92 14.04 5.36
C GLN A 37 22.12 14.54 6.80
N ASN A 38 21.92 13.67 7.80
CA ASN A 38 21.93 14.05 9.22
C ASN A 38 20.90 15.14 9.56
N GLN A 39 19.66 15.01 9.04
CA GLN A 39 18.59 15.99 9.25
C GLN A 39 17.31 15.43 9.88
N ASP A 40 17.26 14.11 10.07
CA ASP A 40 16.08 13.39 10.54
C ASP A 40 16.41 12.42 11.69
N LEU A 41 15.36 12.13 12.44
CA LEU A 41 15.26 11.06 13.41
C LEU A 41 14.02 10.24 13.04
N ALA A 42 14.24 9.04 12.53
CA ALA A 42 13.18 8.25 11.91
C ALA A 42 13.09 6.85 12.51
N VAL A 43 11.87 6.39 12.76
CA VAL A 43 11.60 4.97 13.04
C VAL A 43 11.06 4.35 11.76
N SER A 44 11.69 3.26 11.34
CA SER A 44 11.32 2.53 10.13
C SER A 44 11.28 1.04 10.40
N HIS A 45 10.62 0.29 9.52
CA HIS A 45 10.72 -1.16 9.49
C HIS A 45 11.11 -1.66 8.09
N ARG A 46 11.55 -2.90 8.02
CA ARG A 46 11.73 -3.65 6.80
C ARG A 46 10.96 -4.96 6.92
N VAL A 47 10.15 -5.26 5.91
CA VAL A 47 9.34 -6.48 5.80
C VAL A 47 9.60 -7.08 4.43
N GLU A 48 10.08 -8.33 4.38
CA GLU A 48 10.44 -9.02 3.13
C GLU A 48 11.33 -8.17 2.21
N GLY A 49 12.29 -7.44 2.80
CA GLY A 49 13.24 -6.60 2.06
C GLY A 49 12.74 -5.19 1.72
N LYS A 50 11.44 -4.89 1.91
CA LYS A 50 10.86 -3.58 1.64
C LYS A 50 10.88 -2.70 2.88
N SER A 51 11.46 -1.51 2.77
CA SER A 51 11.53 -0.53 3.86
C SER A 51 10.34 0.44 3.84
N THR A 52 9.82 0.75 5.02
CA THR A 52 8.81 1.80 5.23
C THR A 52 9.19 2.65 6.43
N THR A 53 9.17 3.97 6.27
CA THR A 53 9.29 4.92 7.38
C THR A 53 7.96 5.05 8.09
N LEU A 54 7.93 4.74 9.39
CA LEU A 54 6.71 4.76 10.22
C LEU A 54 6.47 6.15 10.80
N THR A 55 7.54 6.85 11.18
CA THR A 55 7.50 8.22 11.68
C THR A 55 8.87 8.87 11.49
N GLU A 56 8.87 10.17 11.29
CA GLU A 56 10.06 10.99 11.09
C GLU A 56 9.91 12.30 11.86
N SER A 57 11.02 12.84 12.35
CA SER A 57 11.09 14.16 12.94
C SER A 57 12.41 14.83 12.61
N ARG A 58 12.42 16.16 12.55
CA ARG A 58 13.63 16.91 12.25
C ARG A 58 14.62 16.80 13.41
N PHE A 59 15.85 16.40 13.12
CA PHE A 59 16.89 16.24 14.13
C PHE A 59 18.28 16.30 13.48
N ILE A 60 19.22 17.02 14.11
CA ILE A 60 20.61 17.06 13.67
C ILE A 60 21.47 16.49 14.79
N LEU A 61 22.26 15.46 14.47
CA LEU A 61 23.24 14.91 15.38
C LEU A 61 24.51 15.78 15.35
N GLU A 62 24.70 16.61 16.37
CA GLU A 62 25.86 17.49 16.51
C GLU A 62 27.12 16.73 16.94
N GLU A 63 28.27 17.14 16.42
CA GLU A 63 29.56 16.60 16.86
C GLU A 63 29.93 17.13 18.24
N ASN A 64 30.52 16.25 19.06
CA ASN A 64 30.98 16.54 20.42
C ASN A 64 29.90 16.97 21.42
N ARG A 65 28.62 16.86 21.07
CA ARG A 65 27.49 16.95 22.00
C ARG A 65 27.12 15.56 22.50
N GLN A 66 26.88 15.43 23.81
CA GLN A 66 26.32 14.21 24.39
C GLN A 66 24.80 14.27 24.37
N TYR A 67 24.18 13.25 23.79
CA TYR A 67 22.73 13.05 23.78
C TYR A 67 22.35 11.89 24.71
N SER A 68 21.20 12.01 25.37
CA SER A 68 20.54 10.93 26.09
C SER A 68 19.38 10.40 25.27
N LEU A 69 19.49 9.17 24.77
CA LEU A 69 18.53 8.57 23.86
C LEU A 69 17.72 7.49 24.57
N CYS A 70 16.39 7.50 24.38
CA CYS A 70 15.50 6.46 24.88
C CYS A 70 14.61 5.93 23.76
N LEU A 71 14.66 4.62 23.52
CA LEU A 71 13.72 3.90 22.66
C LEU A 71 12.83 3.01 23.52
N GLU A 72 11.53 3.29 23.53
CA GLU A 72 10.52 2.51 24.25
C GLU A 72 9.69 1.75 23.24
N VAL A 73 9.55 0.44 23.45
CA VAL A 73 8.75 -0.45 22.60
C VAL A 73 7.81 -1.22 23.50
N GLU A 74 6.52 -0.98 23.35
CA GLU A 74 5.46 -1.65 24.08
C GLU A 74 4.45 -2.23 23.08
N GLY A 75 4.51 -3.54 22.87
CA GLY A 75 3.77 -4.20 21.81
C GLY A 75 4.16 -3.64 20.44
N ARG A 76 3.22 -2.95 19.79
CA ARG A 76 3.42 -2.30 18.47
C ARG A 76 3.61 -0.78 18.58
N THR A 77 3.56 -0.23 19.79
CA THR A 77 3.81 1.19 20.06
C THR A 77 5.31 1.40 20.23
N ILE A 78 5.86 2.34 19.48
CA ILE A 78 7.28 2.71 19.47
C ILE A 78 7.40 4.20 19.78
N LYS A 79 8.18 4.53 20.81
CA LYS A 79 8.49 5.91 21.19
C LYS A 79 9.99 6.14 21.21
N GLY A 80 10.44 7.20 20.54
CA GLY A 80 11.83 7.65 20.52
C GLY A 80 11.95 8.98 21.24
N HIS A 81 12.89 9.10 22.17
CA HIS A 81 13.16 10.33 22.91
C HIS A 81 14.61 10.75 22.78
N VAL A 82 14.83 12.07 22.72
CA VAL A 82 16.14 12.71 22.74
C VAL A 82 16.17 13.71 23.89
N ASP A 83 17.12 13.55 24.81
CA ASP A 83 17.28 14.39 26.01
C ASP A 83 16.00 14.52 26.85
N GLY A 84 15.17 13.47 26.85
CA GLY A 84 13.89 13.42 27.55
C GLY A 84 12.70 13.93 26.74
N GLU A 85 12.93 14.59 25.61
CA GLU A 85 11.87 15.06 24.71
C GLU A 85 11.40 13.93 23.79
N LEU A 86 10.08 13.75 23.67
CA LEU A 86 9.46 12.78 22.77
C LEU A 86 9.56 13.28 21.33
N MET A 87 10.35 12.60 20.51
CA MET A 87 10.58 12.96 19.11
C MET A 87 9.83 12.04 18.14
N ASN A 88 9.69 10.75 18.45
CA ASN A 88 8.94 9.81 17.63
C ASN A 88 7.87 9.14 18.50
N ASN A 89 6.64 9.03 17.99
CA ASN A 89 5.57 8.28 18.64
C ASN A 89 4.68 7.67 17.56
N ILE A 90 4.71 6.35 17.45
CA ILE A 90 3.96 5.64 16.42
C ILE A 90 3.46 4.29 16.93
N GLU A 91 2.30 3.89 16.44
CA GLU A 91 1.87 2.50 16.48
C GLU A 91 2.15 1.91 15.10
N ASP A 92 3.07 0.95 15.01
CA ASP A 92 3.28 0.19 13.78
C ASP A 92 1.99 -0.58 13.50
N LYS A 93 1.15 -0.13 12.57
CA LYS A 93 -0.07 -0.87 12.21
C LYS A 93 0.29 -1.91 11.16
N LEU A 94 -0.21 -3.13 11.34
CA LEU A 94 -0.14 -4.10 10.24
C LEU A 94 -0.86 -3.48 9.04
N PRO A 95 -0.29 -3.53 7.82
CA PRO A 95 -1.00 -3.11 6.64
C PRO A 95 -2.31 -3.90 6.58
N VAL A 96 -3.44 -3.20 6.69
CA VAL A 96 -4.72 -3.81 6.38
C VAL A 96 -4.74 -3.91 4.86
N ILE A 97 -4.42 -5.09 4.35
CA ILE A 97 -4.61 -5.39 2.94
C ILE A 97 -6.12 -5.53 2.76
N GLU A 98 -6.73 -4.48 2.22
CA GLU A 98 -8.12 -4.56 1.78
C GLU A 98 -8.22 -5.66 0.71
N PRO A 99 -9.21 -6.56 0.78
CA PRO A 99 -9.28 -7.69 -0.11
C PRO A 99 -9.48 -7.26 -1.58
N LEU A 100 -10.19 -6.14 -1.78
CA LEU A 100 -10.51 -5.57 -3.09
C LEU A 100 -9.98 -4.14 -3.19
N TYR A 101 -9.21 -3.86 -4.24
CA TYR A 101 -8.83 -2.50 -4.64
C TYR A 101 -9.67 -2.06 -5.84
N VAL A 102 -10.30 -0.90 -5.73
CA VAL A 102 -11.31 -0.45 -6.69
C VAL A 102 -10.98 0.94 -7.22
N THR A 103 -11.13 1.12 -8.52
CA THR A 103 -11.09 2.43 -9.19
C THR A 103 -12.19 2.50 -10.22
N ALA A 104 -12.80 3.68 -10.36
CA ALA A 104 -13.75 3.98 -11.42
C ALA A 104 -13.26 5.17 -12.25
N SER A 105 -13.56 5.15 -13.56
CA SER A 105 -13.25 6.24 -14.48
C SER A 105 -14.29 6.29 -15.60
N VAL A 106 -14.50 7.46 -16.19
CA VAL A 106 -15.39 7.63 -17.35
C VAL A 106 -14.57 8.16 -18.52
N LYS A 107 -14.82 7.64 -19.71
CA LYS A 107 -14.29 8.17 -20.96
C LYS A 107 -15.40 8.10 -22.00
N ASP A 108 -15.70 9.23 -22.64
CA ASP A 108 -16.79 9.37 -23.61
C ASP A 108 -18.13 8.88 -22.99
N ASP A 109 -18.81 7.94 -23.64
CA ASP A 109 -20.07 7.33 -23.17
C ASP A 109 -19.84 5.98 -22.44
N GLU A 110 -18.62 5.73 -21.93
CA GLU A 110 -18.28 4.49 -21.22
C GLU A 110 -17.74 4.74 -19.81
N ALA A 111 -18.33 4.03 -18.84
CA ALA A 111 -17.84 3.93 -17.48
C ALA A 111 -17.02 2.65 -17.30
N TYR A 112 -15.86 2.79 -16.68
CA TYR A 112 -14.95 1.70 -16.36
C TYR A 112 -14.88 1.51 -14.85
N LEU A 113 -15.21 0.31 -14.37
CA LEU A 113 -14.97 -0.11 -12.99
C LEU A 113 -13.89 -1.17 -12.99
N LYS A 114 -12.75 -0.87 -12.37
CA LYS A 114 -11.61 -1.76 -12.23
C LYS A 114 -11.56 -2.26 -10.80
N VAL A 115 -11.53 -3.58 -10.64
CA VAL A 115 -11.47 -4.23 -9.34
C VAL A 115 -10.35 -5.26 -9.36
N VAL A 116 -9.46 -5.18 -8.38
CA VAL A 116 -8.35 -6.11 -8.18
C VAL A 116 -8.58 -6.87 -6.88
N ASN A 117 -8.71 -8.19 -6.96
CA ASN A 117 -8.68 -9.07 -5.80
C ASN A 117 -7.25 -9.57 -5.59
N VAL A 118 -6.59 -9.08 -4.55
CA VAL A 118 -5.20 -9.44 -4.23
C VAL A 118 -5.10 -10.69 -3.35
N THR A 119 -6.23 -11.27 -2.94
CA THR A 119 -6.28 -12.42 -2.04
C THR A 119 -6.36 -13.74 -2.80
N GLU A 120 -5.88 -14.82 -2.18
CA GLU A 120 -6.02 -16.20 -2.69
C GLU A 120 -7.45 -16.77 -2.48
N LYS A 121 -8.43 -15.93 -2.11
CA LYS A 121 -9.82 -16.32 -1.89
C LYS A 121 -10.74 -15.49 -2.78
N ALA A 122 -11.85 -16.07 -3.20
CA ALA A 122 -12.88 -15.32 -3.90
C ALA A 122 -13.52 -14.28 -2.96
N GLN A 123 -13.84 -13.11 -3.49
CA GLN A 123 -14.42 -11.99 -2.73
C GLN A 123 -15.72 -11.56 -3.37
N LYS A 124 -16.80 -11.51 -2.59
CA LYS A 124 -18.09 -11.02 -3.06
C LYS A 124 -18.23 -9.54 -2.72
N ALA A 125 -18.70 -8.75 -3.68
CA ALA A 125 -19.10 -7.38 -3.44
C ALA A 125 -20.41 -7.06 -4.15
N GLU A 126 -21.19 -6.17 -3.54
CA GLU A 126 -22.29 -5.51 -4.22
C GLU A 126 -21.77 -4.28 -4.95
N ILE A 127 -22.15 -4.15 -6.21
CA ILE A 127 -21.75 -3.07 -7.09
C ILE A 127 -23.01 -2.31 -7.49
N GLU A 128 -22.98 -0.98 -7.36
CA GLU A 128 -24.10 -0.11 -7.72
C GLU A 128 -23.63 1.05 -8.59
N PHE A 129 -24.33 1.26 -9.70
CA PHE A 129 -24.16 2.40 -10.61
C PHE A 129 -25.31 3.38 -10.38
N LEU A 130 -25.06 4.45 -9.63
CA LEU A 130 -26.11 5.35 -9.12
C LEU A 130 -26.92 6.08 -10.21
N ARG A 131 -26.37 6.25 -11.41
CA ARG A 131 -26.99 7.03 -12.50
C ARG A 131 -27.62 6.21 -13.61
N GLU A 132 -27.43 4.89 -13.59
CA GLU A 132 -27.99 3.99 -14.59
C GLU A 132 -29.20 3.25 -14.02
N LYS A 133 -30.05 2.71 -14.89
CA LYS A 133 -31.19 1.84 -14.50
C LYS A 133 -30.96 0.38 -14.85
N ALA A 134 -30.19 0.14 -15.91
CA ALA A 134 -29.76 -1.16 -16.37
C ALA A 134 -28.33 -1.03 -16.90
N LEU A 135 -27.60 -2.13 -16.91
CA LEU A 135 -26.20 -2.17 -17.28
C LEU A 135 -26.01 -3.07 -18.51
N SER A 136 -25.26 -2.58 -19.49
CA SER A 136 -24.86 -3.35 -20.65
C SER A 136 -23.45 -2.95 -21.07
N GLY A 137 -22.63 -3.94 -21.38
CA GLY A 137 -21.27 -3.71 -21.85
C GLY A 137 -20.43 -4.98 -21.79
N MET A 138 -19.13 -4.81 -21.52
CA MET A 138 -18.16 -5.88 -21.47
C MET A 138 -17.61 -6.03 -20.05
N VAL A 139 -17.30 -7.27 -19.68
CA VAL A 139 -16.42 -7.57 -18.55
C VAL A 139 -15.15 -8.22 -19.07
N HIS A 140 -14.01 -7.64 -18.71
CA HIS A 140 -12.68 -8.12 -19.04
C HIS A 140 -12.02 -8.66 -17.78
N LYS A 141 -11.41 -9.84 -17.86
CA LYS A 141 -10.85 -10.52 -16.69
C LYS A 141 -9.51 -11.17 -16.97
N ILE A 142 -8.59 -11.03 -16.02
CA ILE A 142 -7.43 -11.90 -15.86
C ILE A 142 -7.64 -12.64 -14.54
N ALA A 143 -7.86 -13.95 -14.62
CA ALA A 143 -8.13 -14.82 -13.47
C ALA A 143 -7.94 -16.30 -13.84
N GLY A 144 -7.80 -17.14 -12.80
CA GLY A 144 -7.67 -18.59 -12.93
C GLY A 144 -6.27 -19.07 -13.34
N TYR A 145 -5.25 -18.26 -13.07
CA TYR A 145 -3.83 -18.57 -13.33
C TYR A 145 -3.09 -18.73 -12.00
N ASP A 146 -1.94 -19.42 -12.02
CA ASP A 146 -1.06 -19.48 -10.86
C ASP A 146 -0.42 -18.11 -10.59
N LYS A 147 -0.10 -17.80 -9.33
CA LYS A 147 0.50 -16.51 -8.93
C LYS A 147 1.85 -16.22 -9.59
N PHE A 148 2.52 -17.25 -10.10
CA PHE A 148 3.80 -17.13 -10.80
C PHE A 148 3.69 -17.35 -12.31
N ASP A 149 2.49 -17.52 -12.86
CA ASP A 149 2.30 -17.61 -14.30
C ASP A 149 2.72 -16.33 -15.00
N LYS A 150 3.46 -16.49 -16.11
CA LYS A 150 3.97 -15.41 -16.93
C LYS A 150 3.95 -15.80 -18.39
N ASN A 151 3.84 -14.80 -19.25
CA ASN A 151 4.05 -14.96 -20.69
C ASN A 151 5.55 -15.05 -20.95
N THR A 152 5.96 -15.99 -21.81
CA THR A 152 7.35 -16.18 -22.22
C THR A 152 7.43 -16.14 -23.76
N PHE A 153 8.63 -16.19 -24.34
CA PHE A 153 8.76 -16.29 -25.79
C PHE A 153 8.17 -17.60 -26.34
N ASP A 154 8.29 -18.70 -25.58
CA ASP A 154 7.75 -20.01 -25.97
C ASP A 154 6.23 -20.12 -25.72
N GLU A 155 5.73 -19.44 -24.67
CA GLU A 155 4.31 -19.39 -24.30
C GLU A 155 3.82 -17.93 -24.15
N PRO A 156 3.64 -17.18 -25.25
CA PRO A 156 3.34 -15.74 -25.19
C PRO A 156 1.93 -15.43 -24.69
N ASP A 157 1.00 -16.38 -24.78
CA ASP A 157 -0.43 -16.19 -24.45
C ASP A 157 -0.89 -17.02 -23.24
N LYS A 158 0.04 -17.40 -22.36
CA LYS A 158 -0.25 -18.22 -21.17
C LYS A 158 -1.24 -17.51 -20.24
N VAL A 159 -0.98 -16.24 -19.94
CA VAL A 159 -1.86 -15.33 -19.19
C VAL A 159 -2.44 -14.32 -20.16
N LYS A 160 -3.76 -14.36 -20.33
CA LYS A 160 -4.49 -13.47 -21.22
C LYS A 160 -5.80 -12.98 -20.62
N ILE A 161 -6.25 -11.85 -21.16
CA ILE A 161 -7.55 -11.25 -20.85
C ILE A 161 -8.65 -12.09 -21.50
N LYS A 162 -9.64 -12.49 -20.71
CA LYS A 162 -10.90 -13.09 -21.17
C LYS A 162 -11.99 -12.03 -21.10
N SER A 163 -12.76 -11.88 -22.18
CA SER A 163 -13.78 -10.83 -22.31
C SER A 163 -15.14 -11.44 -22.60
N ASN A 164 -16.16 -11.07 -21.84
CA ASN A 164 -17.53 -11.55 -22.00
C ASN A 164 -18.50 -10.36 -22.04
N GLU A 165 -19.61 -10.52 -22.78
CA GLU A 165 -20.73 -9.58 -22.64
C GLU A 165 -21.31 -9.66 -21.22
N PHE A 166 -21.69 -8.51 -20.68
CA PHE A 166 -22.38 -8.40 -19.41
C PHE A 166 -23.65 -7.56 -19.60
N LYS A 167 -24.79 -8.13 -19.18
CA LYS A 167 -26.09 -7.47 -19.20
C LYS A 167 -26.76 -7.70 -17.86
N HIS A 168 -27.26 -6.62 -17.25
CA HIS A 168 -28.01 -6.69 -16.02
C HIS A 168 -29.18 -5.70 -16.06
N SER A 169 -30.38 -6.15 -15.70
CA SER A 169 -31.61 -5.36 -15.78
C SER A 169 -31.76 -4.32 -14.68
N GLN A 170 -30.89 -4.36 -13.67
CA GLN A 170 -30.83 -3.41 -12.57
C GLN A 170 -29.50 -2.66 -12.59
N ASN A 171 -29.43 -1.56 -11.86
CA ASN A 171 -28.22 -0.75 -11.69
C ASN A 171 -27.32 -1.25 -10.56
N ARG A 172 -27.75 -2.31 -9.87
CA ARG A 172 -27.08 -2.92 -8.73
C ARG A 172 -27.02 -4.43 -8.92
N PHE A 173 -25.88 -5.04 -8.61
CA PHE A 173 -25.71 -6.49 -8.67
C PHE A 173 -24.61 -6.96 -7.71
N THR A 174 -24.69 -8.23 -7.29
CA THR A 174 -23.58 -8.88 -6.59
C THR A 174 -22.65 -9.55 -7.59
N TYR A 175 -21.34 -9.39 -7.40
CA TYR A 175 -20.31 -10.06 -8.19
C TYR A 175 -19.30 -10.76 -7.30
N GLU A 176 -18.89 -11.96 -7.71
CA GLU A 176 -17.81 -12.71 -7.06
C GLU A 176 -16.51 -12.56 -7.87
N PHE A 177 -15.56 -11.83 -7.30
CA PHE A 177 -14.22 -11.65 -7.84
C PHE A 177 -13.36 -12.88 -7.50
N GLU A 178 -12.82 -13.53 -8.52
CA GLU A 178 -11.98 -14.72 -8.35
C GLU A 178 -10.69 -14.38 -7.59
N PRO A 179 -10.04 -15.36 -6.93
CA PRO A 179 -8.71 -15.19 -6.35
C PRO A 179 -7.71 -14.57 -7.33
N LEU A 180 -6.81 -13.74 -6.82
CA LEU A 180 -5.67 -13.17 -7.57
C LEU A 180 -6.07 -12.65 -8.96
N SER A 181 -7.13 -11.85 -9.02
CA SER A 181 -7.75 -11.45 -10.29
C SER A 181 -7.78 -9.94 -10.50
N VAL A 182 -7.79 -9.56 -11.78
CA VAL A 182 -8.14 -8.21 -12.24
C VAL A 182 -9.41 -8.33 -13.06
N THR A 183 -10.45 -7.58 -12.68
CA THR A 183 -11.71 -7.50 -13.40
C THR A 183 -11.99 -6.06 -13.79
N VAL A 184 -12.32 -5.80 -15.05
CA VAL A 184 -12.69 -4.48 -15.56
C VAL A 184 -14.07 -4.59 -16.20
N PHE A 185 -15.05 -3.92 -15.62
CA PHE A 185 -16.32 -3.68 -16.28
C PHE A 185 -16.19 -2.43 -17.14
N ALA A 186 -16.63 -2.50 -18.39
CA ALA A 186 -16.76 -1.39 -19.32
C ALA A 186 -18.24 -1.31 -19.72
N PHE A 187 -18.98 -0.39 -19.11
CA PHE A 187 -20.41 -0.22 -19.34
C PHE A 187 -20.69 1.04 -20.13
N LYS A 188 -21.67 0.94 -21.03
CA LYS A 188 -22.24 2.12 -21.66
C LYS A 188 -23.05 2.89 -20.63
N ILE A 189 -22.86 4.20 -20.60
CA ILE A 189 -23.67 5.12 -19.80
C ILE A 189 -24.59 5.92 -20.72
N ASN A 190 -25.81 6.19 -20.25
CA ASN A 190 -26.75 7.00 -21.01
C ASN A 190 -26.50 8.47 -20.68
N ASN A 191 -25.83 9.18 -21.58
CA ASN A 191 -25.73 10.64 -21.51
C ASN A 191 -27.08 11.25 -21.89
N GLY A 192 -27.97 11.36 -20.90
CA GLY A 192 -29.26 12.03 -21.07
C GLY A 192 -29.07 13.51 -21.41
N ASN A 193 -29.21 13.85 -22.69
CA ASN A 193 -29.69 15.18 -23.08
C ASN A 193 -31.15 15.29 -22.65
N GLY A 194 -31.37 15.75 -21.42
CA GLY A 194 -32.69 16.16 -20.92
C GLY A 194 -33.15 17.45 -21.57
N GLY A 195 -33.49 17.39 -22.86
CA GLY A 195 -34.38 18.33 -23.50
C GLY A 195 -35.82 18.05 -23.06
N THR A 196 -36.54 19.13 -22.81
CA THR A 196 -37.96 19.24 -22.40
C THR A 196 -38.94 18.30 -23.11
N SER A 197 -39.88 17.78 -22.34
CA SER A 197 -41.30 17.70 -22.69
C SER A 197 -42.13 17.80 -21.42
#